data_AF-C4Y4B4-F1
#
_entry.id   AF-C4Y4B4-F1
#
_cell.length_a   1.000
_cell.length_b   1.000
_cell.length_c   1.000
_cell.angle_alpha   90.00
_cell.angle_beta   90.00
_cell.angle_gamma   90.00
#
_symmetry.space_group_name_H-M   'P 1'
#
loop_
_entity.id
_entity.type
_entity.pdbx_description
1 polymer ?
#
loop_
_entity_poly.entity_id
_entity_poly.type
_entity_poly.pdbx_seq_one_letter_code
_entity_poly.pdbx_strand_id
1 'polypeptide(L)'
;MRFFIVNANARVVHALTTCLEEVSPWIRPVQAHAFHGSLNTFLKSYNLPGASALVSPANSLSYMGGGFDRAILEVLAGPGRDYKTMEKAIQAHTARQYRGYLPCGTVHKIDLVDVCGAKSDLVAQDAHATTSSASQITTLLQAPTMVAPGPTSGQYVFDCIWNVLVAAEGEENVILPVFGAGYGGLDASVVARIMAGALGLFYAPLSPLERAAAVLIFLQKDYHQFGLASDIGEIEAHLSDEGKNFFPSSVPWPTPWPDVVRCVKMLQVDRPLLK
;
A
#
# COMPACT_ATOMS: atom_id res chain seq x y z
N MET A 1 8.53 -11.01 2.93
CA MET A 1 8.34 -9.55 3.01
C MET A 1 7.34 -9.21 4.11
N ARG A 2 7.51 -8.08 4.79
CA ARG A 2 6.62 -7.62 5.88
C ARG A 2 6.08 -6.24 5.55
N PHE A 3 4.77 -6.07 5.64
CA PHE A 3 4.08 -4.79 5.49
C PHE A 3 3.73 -4.23 6.88
N PHE A 4 4.16 -3.00 7.13
CA PHE A 4 3.84 -2.25 8.35
C PHE A 4 3.03 -1.03 7.97
N ILE A 5 1.71 -1.09 8.19
CA ILE A 5 0.80 0.00 7.88
C ILE A 5 0.66 0.88 9.14
N VAL A 6 1.25 2.07 9.09
CA VAL A 6 1.40 2.97 10.24
C VAL A 6 0.37 4.09 10.16
N ASN A 7 -0.42 4.28 11.22
CA ASN A 7 -1.36 5.40 11.28
C ASN A 7 -1.56 5.92 12.71
N ALA A 8 -1.73 7.24 12.85
CA ALA A 8 -1.97 7.87 14.14
C ALA A 8 -3.45 7.80 14.59
N ASN A 9 -4.37 7.43 13.71
CA ASN A 9 -5.79 7.33 14.02
C ASN A 9 -6.15 5.90 14.45
N ALA A 10 -6.44 5.72 15.74
CA ALA A 10 -6.81 4.43 16.33
C ALA A 10 -8.01 3.75 15.63
N ARG A 11 -9.01 4.51 15.15
CA ARG A 11 -10.18 3.93 14.46
C ARG A 11 -9.79 3.31 13.13
N VAL A 12 -8.91 3.97 12.38
CA VAL A 12 -8.39 3.47 11.11
C VAL A 12 -7.54 2.21 11.35
N VAL A 13 -6.66 2.24 12.36
CA VAL A 13 -5.84 1.08 12.71
C VAL A 13 -6.69 -0.11 13.12
N HIS A 14 -7.71 0.10 13.95
CA HIS A 14 -8.61 -0.97 14.37
C HIS A 14 -9.33 -1.62 13.18
N ALA A 15 -9.94 -0.80 12.31
CA ALA A 15 -10.59 -1.30 11.10
C ALA A 15 -9.62 -2.08 10.19
N LEU A 16 -8.39 -1.57 10.05
CA LEU A 16 -7.36 -2.22 9.25
C LEU A 16 -6.92 -3.55 9.85
N THR A 17 -6.70 -3.63 11.17
CA THR A 17 -6.37 -4.90 11.84
C THR A 17 -7.42 -5.96 11.55
N THR A 18 -8.71 -5.64 11.69
CA THR A 18 -9.80 -6.57 11.39
C THR A 18 -9.76 -7.05 9.93
N CYS A 19 -9.62 -6.14 8.96
CA CYS A 19 -9.56 -6.55 7.55
C CYS A 19 -8.27 -7.33 7.21
N LEU A 20 -7.15 -7.03 7.87
CA LEU A 20 -5.89 -7.78 7.70
C LEU A 20 -6.00 -9.21 8.24
N GLU A 21 -6.70 -9.41 9.36
CA GLU A 21 -6.98 -10.74 9.92
C GLU A 21 -7.78 -11.59 8.93
N GLU A 22 -8.79 -11.02 8.26
CA GLU A 22 -9.60 -11.71 7.24
C GLU A 22 -8.77 -12.21 6.06
N VAL A 23 -7.83 -11.41 5.57
CA VAL A 23 -6.98 -11.77 4.41
C VAL A 23 -5.75 -12.58 4.80
N SER A 24 -5.37 -12.58 6.08
CA SER A 24 -4.14 -13.23 6.58
C SER A 24 -3.94 -14.69 6.14
N PRO A 25 -4.98 -15.56 6.04
CA PRO A 25 -4.79 -16.94 5.59
C PRO A 25 -4.34 -17.06 4.13
N TRP A 26 -4.56 -16.01 3.33
CA TRP A 26 -4.38 -15.97 1.88
C TRP A 26 -3.08 -15.29 1.46
N ILE A 27 -2.46 -14.50 2.34
CA ILE A 27 -1.24 -13.73 2.03
C ILE A 27 0.03 -14.37 2.60
N ARG A 28 0.06 -15.70 2.82
CA ARG A 28 1.16 -16.43 3.50
C ARG A 28 2.59 -16.12 3.05
N PRO A 29 2.89 -15.77 1.78
CA PRO A 29 4.24 -15.35 1.39
C PRO A 29 4.73 -14.08 2.10
N VAL A 30 3.81 -13.32 2.69
CA VAL A 30 4.08 -12.05 3.38
C VAL A 30 3.39 -11.98 4.73
N GLN A 31 3.79 -11.01 5.54
CA GLN A 31 3.11 -10.65 6.79
C GLN A 31 2.64 -9.21 6.68
N ALA A 32 1.48 -8.88 7.24
CA ALA A 32 0.96 -7.53 7.26
C ALA A 32 0.49 -7.16 8.67
N HIS A 33 0.90 -5.98 9.13
CA HIS A 33 0.63 -5.49 10.48
C HIS A 33 0.15 -4.05 10.42
N ALA A 34 -0.89 -3.73 11.19
CA ALA A 34 -1.29 -2.36 11.44
C ALA A 34 -0.65 -1.85 12.74
N PHE A 35 -0.10 -0.65 12.72
CA PHE A 35 0.54 -0.02 13.89
C PHE A 35 -0.12 1.32 14.22
N HIS A 36 -0.54 1.47 15.48
CA HIS A 36 -1.07 2.71 16.00
C HIS A 36 0.03 3.61 16.55
N GLY A 37 0.29 4.71 15.85
CA GLY A 37 1.24 5.73 16.27
C GLY A 37 1.84 6.52 15.11
N SER A 38 2.85 7.32 15.42
CA SER A 38 3.64 8.04 14.41
C SER A 38 4.71 7.13 13.79
N LEU A 39 5.25 7.51 12.63
CA LEU A 39 6.41 6.84 12.03
C LEU A 39 7.61 6.80 12.98
N ASN A 40 7.88 7.91 13.68
CA ASN A 40 8.97 7.97 14.67
C ASN A 40 8.75 7.01 15.84
N THR A 41 7.51 6.89 16.33
CA THR A 41 7.17 5.92 17.37
C THR A 41 7.39 4.50 16.86
N PHE A 42 6.92 4.19 15.65
CA PHE A 42 7.10 2.88 15.02
C PHE A 42 8.58 2.50 14.91
N LEU A 43 9.43 3.37 14.34
CA LEU A 43 10.86 3.11 14.15
C LEU A 43 11.64 2.97 15.46
N LYS A 44 11.14 3.56 16.55
CA LYS A 44 11.70 3.37 17.91
C LYS A 44 11.27 2.06 18.55
N SER A 45 10.06 1.59 18.25
CA SER A 45 9.46 0.40 18.87
C SER A 45 9.75 -0.89 18.12
N TYR A 46 9.98 -0.83 16.81
CA TYR A 46 10.21 -2.01 15.97
C TYR A 46 11.68 -2.12 15.59
N ASN A 47 12.24 -3.32 15.76
CA ASN A 47 13.52 -3.70 15.17
C ASN A 47 13.27 -4.24 13.76
N LEU A 48 13.64 -3.47 12.74
CA LEU A 48 13.52 -3.88 11.34
C LEU A 48 14.76 -4.68 10.94
N PRO A 49 14.65 -5.98 10.62
CA PRO A 49 15.78 -6.70 10.05
C PRO A 49 15.88 -6.41 8.56
N GLY A 50 17.09 -6.14 8.08
CA GLY A 50 17.37 -6.00 6.66
C GLY A 50 16.76 -4.76 6.00
N ALA A 51 16.93 -4.68 4.68
CA ALA A 51 16.59 -3.49 3.90
C ALA A 51 15.08 -3.19 3.95
N SER A 52 14.76 -1.91 4.17
CA SER A 52 13.40 -1.42 4.33
C SER A 52 13.07 -0.32 3.32
N ALA A 53 11.83 -0.34 2.84
CA ALA A 53 11.26 0.70 2.00
C ALA A 53 10.23 1.53 2.78
N LEU A 54 10.30 2.86 2.66
CA LEU A 54 9.24 3.78 3.06
C LEU A 54 8.34 4.07 1.86
N VAL A 55 7.02 4.12 2.07
CA VAL A 55 6.06 4.54 1.07
C VAL A 55 5.59 5.96 1.37
N SER A 56 5.73 6.84 0.40
CA SER A 56 5.27 8.23 0.47
C SER A 56 4.06 8.44 -0.46
N PRO A 57 2.86 8.70 0.08
CA PRO A 57 1.67 8.94 -0.74
C PRO A 57 1.69 10.27 -1.49
N ALA A 58 2.56 11.21 -1.08
CA ALA A 58 2.93 12.49 -1.70
C ALA A 58 1.83 13.19 -2.54
N ASN A 59 2.26 14.04 -3.45
CA ASN A 59 1.45 14.51 -4.56
C ASN A 59 2.27 14.46 -5.85
N SER A 60 1.65 14.70 -7.00
CA SER A 60 2.32 14.62 -8.31
C SER A 60 3.52 15.55 -8.49
N LEU A 61 3.68 16.56 -7.62
CA LEU A 61 4.82 17.48 -7.63
C LEU A 61 5.88 17.15 -6.57
N SER A 62 5.74 16.00 -5.91
CA SER A 62 6.64 15.48 -4.86
C SER A 62 6.82 16.41 -3.67
N TYR A 63 5.86 17.30 -3.38
CA TYR A 63 5.87 18.03 -2.10
C TYR A 63 5.48 17.08 -0.96
N MET A 64 6.25 17.12 0.12
CA MET A 64 6.21 16.16 1.22
C MET A 64 6.12 16.87 2.59
N GLY A 65 5.60 18.10 2.61
CA GLY A 65 5.62 18.96 3.81
C GLY A 65 4.54 18.67 4.86
N GLY A 66 3.64 17.71 4.63
CA GLY A 66 2.50 17.43 5.51
C GLY A 66 2.51 16.01 6.09
N GLY A 67 1.87 15.86 7.24
CA GLY A 67 1.51 14.56 7.82
C GLY A 67 2.63 13.52 7.81
N PHE A 68 2.34 12.35 7.22
CA PHE A 68 3.28 11.24 7.14
C PHE A 68 4.50 11.53 6.26
N ASP A 69 4.32 12.26 5.15
CA ASP A 69 5.43 12.61 4.25
C ASP A 69 6.48 13.49 4.95
N ARG A 70 6.03 14.42 5.81
CA ARG A 70 6.95 15.23 6.60
C ARG A 70 7.74 14.37 7.58
N ALA A 71 7.09 13.41 8.22
CA ALA A 71 7.76 12.48 9.13
C ALA A 71 8.81 11.64 8.40
N ILE A 72 8.56 11.22 7.14
CA ILE A 72 9.56 10.57 6.29
C ILE A 72 10.77 11.49 6.12
N LEU A 73 10.56 12.75 5.73
CA LEU A 73 11.67 13.69 5.51
C LEU A 73 12.47 13.96 6.78
N GLU A 74 11.81 14.08 7.94
CA GLU A 74 12.47 14.28 9.23
C GLU A 74 13.32 13.05 9.62
N VAL A 75 12.83 11.84 9.37
CA VAL A 75 13.59 10.60 9.58
C VAL A 75 14.82 10.55 8.65
N LEU A 76 14.62 10.83 7.36
CA LEU A 76 15.69 10.74 6.36
C LEU A 76 16.73 11.86 6.49
N ALA A 77 16.30 13.07 6.85
CA ALA A 77 17.23 14.17 7.12
C ALA A 77 18.02 13.92 8.42
N GLY A 78 17.42 13.27 9.40
CA GLY A 78 18.02 13.04 10.71
C GLY A 78 17.95 14.27 11.64
N PRO A 79 18.15 14.05 12.95
CA PRO A 79 18.16 15.10 13.98
C PRO A 79 18.83 16.42 13.60
N GLY A 80 18.14 17.54 13.85
CA GLY A 80 18.70 18.89 13.69
C GLY A 80 18.97 19.34 12.25
N ARG A 81 18.68 18.52 11.23
CA ARG A 81 18.78 18.91 9.81
C ARG A 81 17.45 19.45 9.28
N ASP A 82 17.54 20.37 8.33
CA ASP A 82 16.36 20.93 7.66
C ASP A 82 15.77 19.91 6.67
N TYR A 83 14.57 19.41 6.99
CA TYR A 83 13.84 18.45 6.18
C TYR A 83 13.55 18.97 4.75
N LYS A 84 13.51 20.30 4.54
CA LYS A 84 13.32 20.89 3.21
C LYS A 84 14.50 20.66 2.27
N THR A 85 15.69 20.44 2.79
CA THR A 85 16.84 20.04 1.96
C THR A 85 16.60 18.65 1.36
N MET A 86 16.12 17.70 2.18
CA MET A 86 15.75 16.36 1.72
C MET A 86 14.58 16.40 0.73
N GLU A 87 13.55 17.20 1.01
CA GLU A 87 12.41 17.39 0.09
C GLU A 87 12.87 17.83 -1.30
N LYS A 88 13.73 18.85 -1.38
CA LYS A 88 14.25 19.38 -2.64
C LYS A 88 15.10 18.36 -3.39
N ALA A 89 15.88 17.55 -2.69
CA ALA A 89 16.71 16.52 -3.30
C ALA A 89 15.83 15.42 -3.95
N ILE A 90 14.84 14.92 -3.21
CA ILE A 90 13.84 13.95 -3.71
C ILE A 90 13.06 14.56 -4.88
N GLN A 91 12.56 15.79 -4.74
CA GLN A 91 11.81 16.47 -5.79
C GLN A 91 12.65 16.66 -7.06
N ALA A 92 13.92 17.07 -6.94
CA ALA A 92 14.81 17.22 -8.08
C ALA A 92 15.10 15.88 -8.77
N HIS A 93 15.27 14.80 -7.99
CA HIS A 93 15.46 13.46 -8.51
C HIS A 93 14.22 12.99 -9.30
N THR A 94 13.03 13.10 -8.72
CA THR A 94 11.76 12.77 -9.39
C THR A 94 11.49 13.66 -10.59
N ALA A 95 11.75 14.97 -10.51
CA ALA A 95 11.53 15.89 -11.61
C ALA A 95 12.42 15.59 -12.82
N ARG A 96 13.66 15.14 -12.62
CA ARG A 96 14.54 14.72 -13.73
C ARG A 96 13.99 13.50 -14.46
N GLN A 97 13.47 12.52 -13.72
CA GLN A 97 12.97 11.28 -14.30
C GLN A 97 11.59 11.42 -14.94
N TYR A 98 10.71 12.20 -14.33
CA TYR A 98 9.30 12.35 -14.74
C TYR A 98 8.99 13.74 -15.32
N ARG A 99 10.01 14.50 -15.73
CA ARG A 99 9.88 15.84 -16.34
C ARG A 99 9.02 16.81 -15.51
N GLY A 100 9.16 16.75 -14.20
CA GLY A 100 8.48 17.63 -13.24
C GLY A 100 7.07 17.19 -12.80
N TYR A 101 6.54 16.08 -13.30
CA TYR A 101 5.21 15.61 -12.94
C TYR A 101 5.19 14.08 -12.79
N LEU A 102 5.04 13.58 -11.56
CA LEU A 102 4.85 12.15 -11.30
C LEU A 102 3.37 11.80 -11.41
N PRO A 103 2.95 11.03 -12.43
CA PRO A 103 1.54 10.73 -12.61
C PRO A 103 0.97 10.00 -11.41
N CYS A 104 -0.15 10.51 -11.01
CA CYS A 104 -0.96 10.04 -9.93
C CYS A 104 -1.30 8.54 -10.21
N GLY A 105 -1.21 7.66 -9.20
CA GLY A 105 -1.40 6.21 -9.38
C GLY A 105 -0.19 5.46 -9.95
N THR A 106 0.96 6.11 -10.18
CA THR A 106 2.23 5.42 -10.47
C THR A 106 3.08 5.28 -9.21
N VAL A 107 4.18 4.53 -9.29
CA VAL A 107 5.18 4.49 -8.22
C VAL A 107 6.56 4.80 -8.79
N HIS A 108 7.24 5.76 -8.17
CA HIS A 108 8.66 6.01 -8.39
C HIS A 108 9.46 5.37 -7.25
N LYS A 109 10.20 4.32 -7.58
CA LYS A 109 11.14 3.67 -6.66
C LYS A 109 12.48 4.39 -6.70
N ILE A 110 12.89 4.91 -5.55
CA ILE A 110 14.09 5.72 -5.37
C ILE A 110 15.03 4.96 -4.43
N ASP A 111 16.24 4.66 -4.88
CA ASP A 111 17.34 4.29 -3.99
C ASP A 111 17.80 5.55 -3.26
N LEU A 112 17.75 5.54 -1.93
CA LEU A 112 18.08 6.72 -1.14
C LEU A 112 19.57 7.09 -1.24
N VAL A 113 20.44 6.17 -1.67
CA VAL A 113 21.85 6.46 -2.00
C VAL A 113 21.93 7.43 -3.20
N ASP A 114 21.04 7.31 -4.18
CA ASP A 114 21.04 8.18 -5.37
C ASP A 114 20.62 9.62 -5.06
N VAL A 115 19.92 9.83 -3.96
CA VAL A 115 19.44 11.15 -3.52
C VAL A 115 20.37 11.77 -2.48
N CYS A 116 20.92 10.95 -1.57
CA CYS A 116 21.64 11.43 -0.40
C CYS A 116 23.16 11.30 -0.52
N GLY A 117 23.67 10.62 -1.56
CA GLY A 117 25.08 10.29 -1.68
C GLY A 117 25.43 8.97 -1.00
N ALA A 118 26.69 8.79 -0.59
CA ALA A 118 27.15 7.54 0.00
C ALA A 118 26.31 7.14 1.24
N LYS A 119 26.18 5.83 1.52
CA LYS A 119 25.47 5.31 2.71
C LYS A 119 25.91 5.95 4.03
N SER A 120 27.14 6.46 4.10
CA SER A 120 27.65 7.21 5.24
C SER A 120 26.88 8.50 5.51
N ASP A 121 26.33 9.19 4.50
CA ASP A 121 25.69 10.50 4.66
C ASP A 121 24.19 10.38 5.02
N LEU A 122 23.57 9.25 4.65
CA LEU A 122 22.25 8.81 5.10
C LEU A 122 22.19 8.56 6.62
N VAL A 123 23.32 8.17 7.22
CA VAL A 123 23.43 7.73 8.62
C VAL A 123 24.55 8.46 9.37
N ALA A 124 25.10 9.55 8.83
CA ALA A 124 26.12 10.37 9.52
C ALA A 124 25.47 11.21 10.61
N GLN A 125 24.93 10.58 11.66
CA GLN A 125 24.56 11.20 12.92
C GLN A 125 24.73 10.22 14.07
N ASP A 126 25.68 10.56 14.95
CA ASP A 126 25.90 10.08 16.32
C ASP A 126 25.51 8.63 16.63
N ALA A 127 26.53 7.84 16.97
CA ALA A 127 26.45 6.50 17.55
C ALA A 127 25.61 6.36 18.86
N HIS A 128 24.89 7.42 19.25
CA HIS A 128 24.04 7.49 20.44
C HIS A 128 22.59 7.95 20.21
N ALA A 129 22.16 8.35 18.99
CA ALA A 129 20.82 8.95 18.80
C ALA A 129 19.96 8.41 17.65
N THR A 130 20.53 7.74 16.64
CA THR A 130 19.72 7.09 15.59
C THR A 130 19.28 5.70 16.05
N THR A 131 17.98 5.51 16.25
CA THR A 131 17.38 4.19 16.45
C THR A 131 17.78 3.25 15.30
N SER A 132 18.24 2.05 15.65
CA SER A 132 18.82 1.02 14.76
C SER A 132 18.01 0.70 13.50
N SER A 133 16.72 1.03 13.49
CA SER A 133 15.80 0.75 12.40
C SER A 133 15.77 1.81 11.30
N ALA A 134 16.16 3.06 11.59
CA ALA A 134 16.19 4.11 10.56
C ALA A 134 17.32 3.89 9.55
N SER A 135 18.45 3.34 10.00
CA SER A 135 19.59 3.00 9.13
C SER A 135 19.30 1.83 8.17
N GLN A 136 18.20 1.11 8.36
CA GLN A 136 17.74 0.05 7.47
C GLN A 136 16.89 0.58 6.32
N ILE A 137 16.49 1.86 6.36
CA ILE A 137 15.68 2.47 5.31
C ILE A 137 16.59 2.83 4.15
N THR A 138 16.42 2.12 3.05
CA THR A 138 17.27 2.24 1.85
C THR A 138 16.49 2.65 0.62
N THR A 139 15.17 2.46 0.64
CA THR A 139 14.29 2.71 -0.50
C THR A 139 13.17 3.68 -0.11
N LEU A 140 12.84 4.59 -1.02
CA LEU A 140 11.60 5.39 -0.97
C LEU A 140 10.73 5.04 -2.18
N LEU A 141 9.50 4.62 -1.92
CA LEU A 141 8.46 4.40 -2.93
C LEU A 141 7.52 5.60 -2.93
N GLN A 142 7.71 6.54 -3.86
CA GLN A 142 6.79 7.67 -4.03
C GLN A 142 5.59 7.24 -4.86
N ALA A 143 4.40 7.26 -4.27
CA ALA A 143 3.15 6.80 -4.84
C ALA A 143 2.09 7.91 -4.77
N PRO A 144 2.12 8.92 -5.65
CA PRO A 144 1.23 10.07 -5.59
C PRO A 144 -0.24 9.64 -5.67
N THR A 145 -0.98 9.95 -4.61
CA THR A 145 -2.41 9.67 -4.48
C THR A 145 -3.30 10.81 -4.95
N MET A 146 -2.70 11.97 -5.25
CA MET A 146 -3.37 13.18 -5.71
C MET A 146 -2.38 14.11 -6.43
N VAL A 147 -2.89 14.98 -7.33
CA VAL A 147 -2.06 16.03 -7.97
C VAL A 147 -1.72 17.14 -6.98
N ALA A 148 -2.72 17.52 -6.18
CA ALA A 148 -2.62 18.46 -5.07
C ALA A 148 -3.54 17.96 -3.94
N PRO A 149 -3.32 18.39 -2.67
CA PRO A 149 -4.15 17.99 -1.54
C PRO A 149 -5.66 18.13 -1.79
N GLY A 150 -6.39 17.02 -1.73
CA GLY A 150 -7.84 17.01 -1.95
C GLY A 150 -8.49 15.62 -1.87
N PRO A 151 -9.81 15.55 -2.07
CA PRO A 151 -10.57 14.31 -2.06
C PRO A 151 -10.06 13.30 -3.09
N THR A 152 -10.17 12.00 -2.77
CA THR A 152 -9.81 10.91 -3.68
C THR A 152 -10.92 9.87 -3.77
N SER A 153 -10.84 8.95 -4.72
CA SER A 153 -11.77 7.83 -4.82
C SER A 153 -11.15 6.57 -4.28
N GLY A 154 -11.98 5.64 -3.78
CA GLY A 154 -11.46 4.37 -3.29
C GLY A 154 -10.82 3.51 -4.38
N GLN A 155 -11.36 3.53 -5.61
CA GLN A 155 -10.75 2.86 -6.77
C GLN A 155 -9.31 3.34 -6.95
N TYR A 156 -9.13 4.65 -6.83
CA TYR A 156 -7.82 5.24 -6.99
C TYR A 156 -6.83 4.81 -5.90
N VAL A 157 -7.30 4.73 -4.66
CA VAL A 157 -6.51 4.18 -3.56
C VAL A 157 -6.14 2.72 -3.82
N PHE A 158 -7.07 1.90 -4.33
CA PHE A 158 -6.79 0.52 -4.70
C PHE A 158 -5.66 0.44 -5.73
N ASP A 159 -5.76 1.20 -6.82
CA ASP A 159 -4.76 1.21 -7.90
C ASP A 159 -3.38 1.66 -7.38
N CYS A 160 -3.35 2.69 -6.51
CA CYS A 160 -2.11 3.16 -5.88
C CYS A 160 -1.46 2.07 -5.02
N ILE A 161 -2.25 1.37 -4.19
CA ILE A 161 -1.74 0.28 -3.35
C ILE A 161 -1.24 -0.86 -4.22
N TRP A 162 -1.99 -1.25 -5.26
CA TRP A 162 -1.58 -2.28 -6.19
C TRP A 162 -0.20 -1.99 -6.79
N ASN A 163 0.02 -0.76 -7.26
CA ASN A 163 1.31 -0.36 -7.84
C ASN A 163 2.42 -0.27 -6.79
N VAL A 164 2.11 0.06 -5.53
CA VAL A 164 3.07 -0.07 -4.42
C VAL A 164 3.47 -1.53 -4.21
N LEU A 165 2.53 -2.47 -4.26
CA LEU A 165 2.83 -3.91 -4.11
C LEU A 165 3.73 -4.42 -5.23
N VAL A 166 3.49 -3.99 -6.47
CA VAL A 166 4.38 -4.30 -7.61
C VAL A 166 5.78 -3.72 -7.39
N ALA A 167 5.90 -2.45 -7.01
CA ALA A 167 7.20 -1.79 -6.84
C ALA A 167 7.99 -2.27 -5.61
N ALA A 168 7.28 -2.82 -4.62
CA ALA A 168 7.85 -3.36 -3.39
C ALA A 168 8.47 -4.76 -3.57
N GLU A 169 8.33 -5.39 -4.74
CA GLU A 169 8.96 -6.68 -5.00
C GLU A 169 10.47 -6.64 -4.71
N GLY A 170 10.95 -7.64 -3.96
CA GLY A 170 12.34 -7.73 -3.49
C GLY A 170 12.65 -7.02 -2.16
N GLU A 171 11.74 -6.20 -1.63
CA GLU A 171 11.94 -5.56 -0.32
C GLU A 171 11.72 -6.55 0.84
N GLU A 172 12.48 -6.43 1.93
CA GLU A 172 12.22 -7.24 3.14
C GLU A 172 11.09 -6.65 3.97
N ASN A 173 11.11 -5.32 4.15
CA ASN A 173 10.10 -4.58 4.90
C ASN A 173 9.56 -3.41 4.08
N VAL A 174 8.25 -3.20 4.13
CA VAL A 174 7.55 -2.09 3.48
C VAL A 174 6.73 -1.36 4.52
N ILE A 175 7.03 -0.09 4.73
CA ILE A 175 6.38 0.74 5.74
C ILE A 175 5.57 1.79 5.01
N LEU A 176 4.25 1.79 5.19
CA LEU A 176 3.34 2.66 4.46
C LEU A 176 2.29 3.29 5.37
N PRO A 177 1.82 4.51 5.05
CA PRO A 177 0.67 5.06 5.71
C PRO A 177 -0.63 4.46 5.16
N VAL A 178 -1.74 4.82 5.77
CA VAL A 178 -3.07 4.55 5.21
C VAL A 178 -3.37 5.59 4.13
N PHE A 179 -3.71 5.12 2.94
CA PHE A 179 -4.06 5.96 1.80
C PHE A 179 -5.53 6.39 1.88
N GLY A 180 -5.83 7.63 1.48
CA GLY A 180 -7.21 8.14 1.35
C GLY A 180 -7.92 8.57 2.64
N ALA A 181 -7.44 8.22 3.83
CA ALA A 181 -8.11 8.52 5.11
C ALA A 181 -7.94 9.98 5.61
N GLY A 182 -6.92 10.70 5.11
CA GLY A 182 -6.64 12.09 5.48
C GLY A 182 -7.38 13.08 4.56
N TYR A 183 -6.62 13.88 3.81
CA TYR A 183 -7.18 14.80 2.80
C TYR A 183 -8.09 14.12 1.77
N GLY A 184 -7.91 12.81 1.55
CA GLY A 184 -8.73 12.02 0.63
C GLY A 184 -10.18 11.83 1.07
N GLY A 185 -10.49 11.98 2.36
CA GLY A 185 -11.87 11.98 2.88
C GLY A 185 -12.60 10.64 2.88
N LEU A 186 -11.91 9.52 2.66
CA LEU A 186 -12.54 8.19 2.68
C LEU A 186 -12.74 7.69 4.11
N ASP A 187 -13.85 6.96 4.33
CA ASP A 187 -14.15 6.35 5.62
C ASP A 187 -13.11 5.30 6.02
N ALA A 188 -12.84 5.20 7.33
CA ALA A 188 -11.86 4.28 7.91
C ALA A 188 -12.10 2.81 7.51
N SER A 189 -13.36 2.37 7.48
CA SER A 189 -13.70 0.99 7.10
C SER A 189 -13.49 0.74 5.61
N VAL A 190 -13.73 1.75 4.77
CA VAL A 190 -13.55 1.67 3.31
C VAL A 190 -12.07 1.56 2.98
N VAL A 191 -11.22 2.44 3.52
CA VAL A 191 -9.77 2.39 3.28
C VAL A 191 -9.14 1.11 3.81
N ALA A 192 -9.59 0.62 4.97
CA ALA A 192 -9.15 -0.64 5.56
C ALA A 192 -9.45 -1.82 4.63
N ARG A 193 -10.70 -1.92 4.13
CA ARG A 193 -11.09 -2.96 3.16
C ARG A 193 -10.27 -2.86 1.88
N ILE A 194 -10.07 -1.66 1.32
CA ILE A 194 -9.27 -1.46 0.10
C ILE A 194 -7.84 -1.96 0.29
N MET A 195 -7.14 -1.51 1.34
CA MET A 195 -5.72 -1.84 1.54
C MET A 195 -5.53 -3.32 1.85
N ALA A 196 -6.34 -3.88 2.76
CA ALA A 196 -6.25 -5.30 3.09
C ALA A 196 -6.68 -6.19 1.91
N GLY A 197 -7.76 -5.83 1.22
CA GLY A 197 -8.23 -6.54 0.03
C GLY A 197 -7.22 -6.53 -1.11
N ALA A 198 -6.53 -5.41 -1.34
CA ALA A 198 -5.44 -5.34 -2.32
C ALA A 198 -4.29 -6.30 -1.97
N LEU A 199 -3.85 -6.34 -0.71
CA LEU A 199 -2.87 -7.33 -0.24
C LEU A 199 -3.38 -8.77 -0.44
N GLY A 200 -4.64 -9.04 -0.05
CA GLY A 200 -5.31 -10.31 -0.21
C GLY A 200 -5.29 -10.80 -1.66
N LEU A 201 -5.77 -9.98 -2.60
CA LEU A 201 -5.83 -10.29 -4.02
C LEU A 201 -4.43 -10.46 -4.64
N PHE A 202 -3.49 -9.61 -4.26
CA PHE A 202 -2.14 -9.62 -4.82
C PHE A 202 -1.37 -10.89 -4.46
N TYR A 203 -1.41 -11.29 -3.18
CA TYR A 203 -0.64 -12.43 -2.68
C TYR A 203 -1.41 -13.75 -2.58
N ALA A 204 -2.74 -13.73 -2.79
CA ALA A 204 -3.51 -14.97 -2.85
C ALA A 204 -2.93 -15.92 -3.92
N PRO A 205 -2.94 -17.25 -3.66
CA PRO A 205 -2.43 -18.27 -4.57
C PRO A 205 -3.39 -18.51 -5.75
N LEU A 206 -3.63 -17.45 -6.51
CA LEU A 206 -4.51 -17.40 -7.68
C LEU A 206 -3.66 -17.34 -8.95
N SER A 207 -4.13 -17.98 -10.01
CA SER A 207 -3.63 -17.73 -11.36
C SER A 207 -3.89 -16.27 -11.77
N PRO A 208 -3.21 -15.74 -12.80
CA PRO A 208 -3.40 -14.38 -13.26
C PRO A 208 -4.87 -14.03 -13.59
N LEU A 209 -5.59 -14.93 -14.28
CA LEU A 209 -7.00 -14.71 -14.64
C LEU A 209 -7.95 -14.83 -13.44
N GLU A 210 -7.72 -15.77 -12.52
CA GLU A 210 -8.49 -15.84 -11.27
C GLU A 210 -8.32 -14.58 -10.44
N ARG A 211 -7.09 -14.05 -10.36
CA ARG A 211 -6.82 -12.78 -9.69
C ARG A 211 -7.53 -11.61 -10.37
N ALA A 212 -7.50 -11.54 -11.71
CA ALA A 212 -8.21 -10.52 -12.45
C ALA A 212 -9.74 -10.58 -12.20
N ALA A 213 -10.33 -11.76 -12.26
CA ALA A 213 -11.75 -11.97 -11.96
C ALA A 213 -12.08 -11.55 -10.51
N ALA A 214 -11.23 -11.92 -9.54
CA ALA A 214 -11.40 -11.54 -8.15
C ALA A 214 -11.31 -10.01 -7.92
N VAL A 215 -10.44 -9.32 -8.66
CA VAL A 215 -10.35 -7.85 -8.66
C VAL A 215 -11.66 -7.22 -9.17
N LEU A 216 -12.25 -7.77 -10.24
CA LEU A 216 -13.54 -7.28 -10.77
C LEU A 216 -14.65 -7.41 -9.72
N ILE A 217 -14.74 -8.56 -9.05
CA ILE A 217 -15.70 -8.78 -7.94
C ILE A 217 -15.44 -7.82 -6.77
N PHE A 218 -14.17 -7.68 -6.36
CA PHE A 218 -13.80 -6.83 -5.24
C PHE A 218 -14.18 -5.36 -5.47
N LEU A 219 -13.91 -4.88 -6.69
CA LEU A 219 -14.21 -3.51 -7.11
C LEU A 219 -15.64 -3.30 -7.60
N GLN A 220 -16.45 -4.36 -7.61
CA GLN A 220 -17.83 -4.38 -8.12
C GLN A 220 -17.94 -3.88 -9.57
N LYS A 221 -17.04 -4.35 -10.44
CA LYS A 221 -17.02 -4.01 -11.86
C LYS A 221 -17.82 -5.03 -12.66
N ASP A 222 -18.70 -4.51 -13.51
CA ASP A 222 -19.47 -5.33 -14.43
C ASP A 222 -18.60 -5.83 -15.58
N TYR A 223 -18.18 -7.08 -15.50
CA TYR A 223 -17.34 -7.71 -16.50
C TYR A 223 -18.08 -8.00 -17.81
N HIS A 224 -19.42 -7.95 -17.85
CA HIS A 224 -20.15 -8.05 -19.12
C HIS A 224 -19.86 -6.87 -20.05
N GLN A 225 -19.33 -5.76 -19.52
CA GLN A 225 -18.91 -4.60 -20.31
C GLN A 225 -17.71 -4.87 -21.23
N PHE A 226 -17.01 -6.00 -21.07
CA PHE A 226 -16.01 -6.44 -22.06
C PHE A 226 -16.66 -6.79 -23.41
N GLY A 227 -17.95 -7.14 -23.44
CA GLY A 227 -18.77 -7.24 -24.65
C GLY A 227 -18.54 -8.47 -25.52
N LEU A 228 -17.36 -9.09 -25.47
CA LEU A 228 -17.04 -10.33 -26.19
C LEU A 228 -17.43 -11.55 -25.37
N ALA A 229 -18.24 -12.44 -25.97
CA ALA A 229 -18.72 -13.64 -25.30
C ALA A 229 -17.60 -14.62 -24.91
N SER A 230 -16.50 -14.66 -25.69
CA SER A 230 -15.30 -15.42 -25.36
C SER A 230 -14.68 -14.92 -24.06
N ASP A 231 -14.48 -13.61 -23.94
CA ASP A 231 -13.79 -12.99 -22.82
C ASP A 231 -14.62 -13.09 -21.54
N ILE A 232 -15.94 -12.89 -21.67
CA ILE A 232 -16.90 -13.11 -20.59
C ILE A 232 -16.86 -14.58 -20.13
N GLY A 233 -16.87 -15.52 -21.07
CA GLY A 233 -16.79 -16.96 -20.77
C GLY A 233 -15.49 -17.35 -20.05
N GLU A 234 -14.36 -16.74 -20.40
CA GLU A 234 -13.08 -16.93 -19.72
C GLU A 234 -13.12 -16.41 -18.27
N ILE A 235 -13.67 -15.22 -18.04
CA ILE A 235 -13.82 -14.67 -16.68
C ILE A 235 -14.76 -15.56 -15.85
N GLU A 236 -15.92 -15.91 -16.40
CA GLU A 236 -16.91 -16.75 -15.73
C GLU A 236 -16.41 -18.16 -15.39
N ALA A 237 -15.44 -18.69 -16.13
CA ALA A 237 -14.82 -19.97 -15.82
C ALA A 237 -14.21 -19.96 -14.40
N HIS A 238 -13.76 -18.80 -13.93
CA HIS A 238 -13.14 -18.58 -12.61
C HIS A 238 -14.11 -18.11 -11.52
N LEU A 239 -15.38 -17.85 -11.85
CA LEU A 239 -16.41 -17.43 -10.90
C LEU A 239 -17.29 -18.59 -10.46
N SER A 240 -17.75 -18.55 -9.21
CA SER A 240 -18.81 -19.42 -8.69
C SER A 240 -20.17 -18.97 -9.22
N ASP A 241 -21.23 -19.75 -8.99
CA ASP A 241 -22.59 -19.32 -9.33
C ASP A 241 -23.00 -18.05 -8.58
N GLU A 242 -22.52 -17.84 -7.35
CA GLU A 242 -22.70 -16.58 -6.61
C GLU A 242 -21.97 -15.43 -7.33
N GLY A 243 -20.72 -15.65 -7.74
CA GLY A 243 -19.90 -14.65 -8.43
C GLY A 243 -20.45 -14.23 -9.80
N LYS A 244 -21.02 -15.16 -10.56
CA LYS A 244 -21.64 -14.86 -11.85
C LYS A 244 -22.84 -13.93 -11.72
N ASN A 245 -23.57 -14.04 -10.60
CA ASN A 245 -24.74 -13.24 -10.28
C ASN A 245 -24.43 -12.05 -9.35
N PHE A 246 -23.15 -11.74 -9.14
CA PHE A 246 -22.71 -10.78 -8.13
C PHE A 246 -22.83 -9.33 -8.63
N PHE A 247 -24.00 -8.70 -8.48
CA PHE A 247 -24.17 -7.24 -8.59
C PHE A 247 -25.22 -6.64 -7.63
N PRO A 248 -25.23 -6.94 -6.31
CA PRO A 248 -26.29 -6.42 -5.44
C PRO A 248 -25.96 -4.99 -4.98
N SER A 249 -26.93 -4.08 -5.12
CA SER A 249 -26.85 -2.71 -4.58
C SER A 249 -26.74 -2.66 -3.04
N SER A 250 -26.87 -3.81 -2.36
CA SER A 250 -26.81 -3.95 -0.91
C SER A 250 -25.43 -4.32 -0.36
N VAL A 251 -24.44 -4.67 -1.21
CA VAL A 251 -23.10 -5.05 -0.76
C VAL A 251 -22.24 -3.80 -0.54
N PRO A 252 -21.64 -3.60 0.64
CA PRO A 252 -20.74 -2.47 0.87
C PRO A 252 -19.60 -2.44 -0.14
N TRP A 253 -19.21 -1.23 -0.56
CA TRP A 253 -18.06 -1.05 -1.45
C TRP A 253 -16.77 -0.72 -0.65
N PRO A 254 -15.60 -1.28 -1.01
CA PRO A 254 -15.45 -2.45 -1.89
C PRO A 254 -15.99 -3.71 -1.20
N THR A 255 -16.21 -4.75 -2.00
CA THR A 255 -16.78 -6.03 -1.55
C THR A 255 -15.97 -6.61 -0.38
N PRO A 256 -16.61 -6.97 0.75
CA PRO A 256 -15.94 -7.63 1.87
C PRO A 256 -15.19 -8.90 1.45
N TRP A 257 -14.05 -9.18 2.09
CA TRP A 257 -13.21 -10.31 1.71
C TRP A 257 -13.93 -11.67 1.74
N PRO A 258 -14.77 -12.00 2.75
CA PRO A 258 -15.52 -13.25 2.75
C PRO A 258 -16.45 -13.40 1.53
N ASP A 259 -16.97 -12.30 1.00
CA ASP A 259 -17.84 -12.32 -0.17
C ASP A 259 -17.03 -12.55 -1.46
N VAL A 260 -15.85 -11.93 -1.57
CA VAL A 260 -14.91 -12.20 -2.68
C VAL A 260 -14.57 -13.69 -2.75
N VAL A 261 -14.25 -14.29 -1.59
CA VAL A 261 -13.88 -15.72 -1.51
C VAL A 261 -15.03 -16.63 -1.94
N ARG A 262 -16.30 -16.27 -1.67
CA ARG A 262 -17.45 -17.07 -2.14
C ARG A 262 -17.72 -16.89 -3.63
N CYS A 263 -17.46 -15.70 -4.17
CA CYS A 263 -17.73 -15.37 -5.57
C CYS A 263 -16.70 -15.95 -6.55
N VAL A 264 -15.47 -16.14 -6.11
CA VAL A 264 -14.39 -16.66 -6.95
C VAL A 264 -14.16 -18.12 -6.61
N LYS A 265 -13.88 -18.97 -7.61
CA LYS A 265 -13.48 -20.37 -7.40
C LYS A 265 -12.04 -20.44 -6.87
N MET A 266 -11.77 -19.78 -5.75
CA MET A 266 -10.47 -19.86 -5.12
C MET A 266 -10.26 -21.30 -4.65
N LEU A 267 -9.09 -21.87 -4.98
CA LEU A 267 -8.64 -23.10 -4.34
C LEU A 267 -8.77 -22.88 -2.83
N GLN A 268 -9.53 -23.73 -2.15
CA GLN A 268 -9.57 -23.67 -0.69
C GLN A 268 -8.15 -23.92 -0.22
N VAL A 269 -7.47 -22.86 0.22
CA VAL A 269 -6.21 -22.98 0.96
C VAL A 269 -6.54 -23.93 2.08
N ASP A 270 -5.92 -25.12 2.08
CA ASP A 270 -6.18 -26.19 3.04
C ASP A 270 -6.48 -25.57 4.40
N ARG A 271 -7.74 -25.68 4.83
CA ARG A 271 -8.19 -25.13 6.11
C ARG A 271 -7.19 -25.66 7.13
N PRO A 272 -6.47 -24.81 7.89
CA PRO A 272 -5.94 -25.31 9.14
C PRO A 272 -7.17 -25.81 9.89
N LEU A 273 -7.17 -27.09 10.22
CA LEU A 273 -8.12 -27.67 11.15
C LEU A 273 -8.12 -26.75 12.37
N LEU A 274 -9.17 -25.95 12.52
CA LEU A 274 -9.51 -25.32 13.78
C LEU A 274 -9.59 -26.47 14.79
N LYS A 275 -8.57 -26.59 15.63
CA LYS A 275 -8.66 -27.28 16.91
C LYS A 275 -9.06 -26.25 17.96
#